data_AF-A0A932H8U2-F1
#
_entry.id   AF-A0A932H8U2-F1
#
_cell.length_a   1.000
_cell.length_b   1.000
_cell.length_c   1.000
_cell.angle_alpha   90.00
_cell.angle_beta   90.00
_cell.angle_gamma   90.00
#
_symmetry.space_group_name_H-M   'P 1'
#
loop_
_entity.id
_entity.type
_entity.pdbx_description
1 polymer ?
#
loop_
_entity_poly.entity_id
_entity_poly.type
_entity_poly.pdbx_seq_one_letter_code
_entity_poly.pdbx_strand_id
1 'polypeptide(L)'
;MQESCRILHQCLKMLPKGPAIAKVARKFKPPAGEIYVRVEAPRGDMGFYVVSDGSEYAYRVRIRTGSFTAMSLIDKISRGLMVADLIALIASLDVDAPEIDR
;
A
#
# COMPACT_ATOMS: atom_id res chain seq x y z
N MET A 1 -8.83 9.31 -10.82
CA MET A 1 -10.18 9.25 -10.21
C MET A 1 -11.27 8.80 -11.18
N GLN A 2 -11.37 9.34 -12.40
CA GLN A 2 -12.42 8.94 -13.36
C GLN A 2 -12.43 7.43 -13.65
N GLU A 3 -11.27 6.84 -13.92
CA GLU A 3 -11.17 5.39 -14.15
C GLU A 3 -11.53 4.56 -12.92
N SER A 4 -11.16 5.00 -11.72
CA SER A 4 -11.57 4.35 -10.47
C SER A 4 -13.10 4.30 -10.36
N CYS A 5 -13.80 5.42 -10.63
CA CYS A 5 -15.26 5.44 -10.64
C CYS A 5 -15.85 4.52 -11.73
N ARG A 6 -15.23 4.46 -12.90
CA ARG A 6 -15.66 3.55 -13.99
C ARG A 6 -15.56 2.09 -13.57
N ILE A 7 -14.44 1.69 -12.96
CA ILE A 7 -14.24 0.33 -12.45
C ILE A 7 -15.27 0.01 -11.37
N LEU A 8 -15.55 0.93 -10.44
CA LEU A 8 -16.58 0.74 -9.42
C LEU A 8 -17.97 0.49 -10.05
N HIS A 9 -18.35 1.28 -11.06
CA HIS A 9 -19.61 1.05 -11.77
C HIS A 9 -19.66 -0.31 -12.49
N GLN A 10 -18.54 -0.81 -13.00
CA GLN A 10 -18.46 -2.15 -13.59
C GLN A 10 -18.61 -3.24 -12.52
N CYS A 11 -17.89 -3.12 -11.41
CA CYS A 11 -17.96 -4.06 -10.28
C CYS A 11 -19.39 -4.16 -9.72
N LEU A 12 -20.11 -3.04 -9.59
CA LEU A 12 -21.49 -3.03 -9.12
C LEU A 12 -22.44 -3.81 -10.04
N LYS A 13 -22.26 -3.71 -11.37
CA LYS A 13 -23.05 -4.48 -12.35
C LYS A 13 -22.76 -5.98 -12.31
N MET A 14 -21.53 -6.34 -11.95
CA MET A 14 -21.04 -7.72 -11.93
C MET A 14 -21.09 -8.38 -10.55
N LEU A 15 -21.69 -7.71 -9.55
CA LEU A 15 -21.62 -8.16 -8.17
C LEU A 15 -22.33 -9.52 -7.98
N PRO A 16 -21.61 -10.59 -7.62
CA PRO A 16 -22.23 -11.89 -7.40
C PRO A 16 -23.08 -11.87 -6.13
N LYS A 17 -24.14 -12.67 -6.11
CA LYS A 17 -24.94 -12.91 -4.89
C LYS A 17 -24.20 -13.87 -3.97
N GLY A 18 -24.35 -13.69 -2.66
CA GLY A 18 -23.76 -14.58 -1.66
C GLY A 18 -23.37 -13.83 -0.38
N PRO A 19 -22.81 -14.56 0.60
CA PRO A 19 -22.27 -13.93 1.80
C PRO A 19 -21.02 -13.11 1.47
N ALA A 20 -20.94 -11.88 1.99
CA ALA A 20 -19.78 -11.00 1.80
C ALA A 20 -18.56 -11.44 2.61
N ILE A 21 -18.77 -12.18 3.71
CA ILE A 21 -17.73 -12.61 4.64
C ILE A 21 -17.51 -14.11 4.47
N ALA A 22 -16.26 -14.50 4.20
CA ALA A 22 -15.87 -15.89 4.16
C ALA A 22 -15.95 -16.54 5.54
N LYS A 23 -16.41 -17.79 5.62
CA LYS A 23 -16.40 -18.58 6.85
C LYS A 23 -14.99 -19.10 7.12
N VAL A 24 -14.14 -18.25 7.69
CA VAL A 24 -12.77 -18.60 8.09
C VAL A 24 -12.63 -18.59 9.62
N ALA A 25 -11.74 -19.43 10.15
CA ALA A 25 -11.44 -19.45 11.57
C ALA A 25 -10.83 -18.12 12.01
N ARG A 26 -11.27 -17.59 13.16
CA ARG A 26 -10.74 -16.33 13.73
C ARG A 26 -9.27 -16.42 14.10
N LYS A 27 -8.82 -17.63 14.48
CA LYS A 27 -7.42 -17.96 14.70
C LYS A 27 -6.93 -18.80 13.53
N PHE A 28 -5.95 -18.28 12.82
CA PHE A 28 -5.37 -18.93 11.65
C PHE A 28 -3.87 -19.03 11.88
N LYS A 29 -3.33 -20.24 11.72
CA LYS A 29 -1.89 -20.51 11.73
C LYS A 29 -1.44 -20.70 10.28
N PRO A 30 -0.83 -19.69 9.64
CA PRO A 30 -0.28 -19.87 8.31
C PRO A 30 0.79 -20.96 8.30
N PRO A 31 1.01 -21.64 7.17
CA PRO A 31 2.16 -22.53 7.02
C PRO A 31 3.46 -21.73 7.16
N ALA A 32 4.50 -22.38 7.69
CA ALA A 32 5.83 -21.78 7.77
C ALA A 32 6.36 -21.46 6.36
N GLY A 33 6.97 -20.28 6.21
CA GLY A 33 7.47 -19.81 4.93
C GLY A 33 7.50 -18.29 4.82
N GLU A 34 7.89 -17.80 3.66
CA GLU A 34 7.98 -16.38 3.34
C GLU A 34 7.23 -16.05 2.04
N ILE A 35 6.65 -14.85 1.99
CA ILE A 35 5.96 -14.36 0.81
C ILE A 35 6.14 -12.85 0.68
N TYR A 36 6.23 -12.39 -0.56
CA TYR A 36 6.09 -10.98 -0.91
C TYR A 36 4.85 -10.79 -1.77
N VAL A 37 3.90 -9.98 -1.32
CA VAL A 37 2.69 -9.63 -2.06
C VAL A 37 2.68 -8.13 -2.32
N ARG A 38 2.25 -7.74 -3.52
CA ARG A 38 2.15 -6.34 -3.94
C ARG A 38 0.72 -5.98 -4.33
N VAL A 39 0.39 -4.71 -4.13
CA VAL A 39 -0.85 -4.08 -4.58
C VAL A 39 -0.53 -2.67 -5.09
N GLU A 40 -1.26 -2.24 -6.11
CA GLU A 40 -1.22 -0.86 -6.56
C GLU A 40 -2.08 0.00 -5.60
N ALA A 41 -1.42 0.76 -4.73
CA ALA A 41 -2.07 1.73 -3.86
C ALA A 41 -2.18 3.08 -4.59
N PRO A 42 -2.98 4.04 -4.08
CA PRO A 42 -3.08 5.37 -4.70
C PRO A 42 -1.74 6.11 -4.82
N ARG A 43 -0.77 5.76 -3.95
CA ARG A 43 0.58 6.33 -3.88
C ARG A 43 1.63 5.47 -4.60
N GLY A 44 1.20 4.50 -5.39
CA GLY A 44 2.06 3.59 -6.16
C GLY A 44 2.21 2.20 -5.51
N ASP A 45 3.35 1.56 -5.78
CA ASP A 45 3.62 0.18 -5.40
C ASP A 45 3.69 0.00 -3.86
N MET A 46 2.72 -0.72 -3.31
CA MET A 46 2.68 -1.10 -1.91
C MET A 46 2.89 -2.61 -1.77
N GLY A 47 3.87 -3.00 -0.96
CA GLY A 47 4.26 -4.39 -0.78
C GLY A 47 4.34 -4.82 0.67
N PHE A 48 4.00 -6.07 0.91
CA PHE A 48 4.12 -6.73 2.21
C PHE A 48 5.00 -7.95 2.06
N TYR A 49 6.15 -7.93 2.73
CA TYR A 49 7.00 -9.09 2.93
C TYR A 49 6.69 -9.70 4.30
N VAL A 50 6.19 -10.93 4.31
CA VAL A 50 5.73 -11.60 5.53
C VAL A 50 6.47 -12.92 5.68
N VAL A 51 6.97 -13.18 6.88
CA VAL A 51 7.58 -14.45 7.27
C VAL A 51 6.73 -15.07 8.38
N SER A 52 6.41 -16.36 8.21
CA SER A 52 5.72 -17.17 9.20
C SER A 52 6.60 -18.33 9.66
N ASP A 53 6.58 -18.60 10.95
CA ASP A 53 7.17 -19.77 11.61
C ASP A 53 6.13 -20.86 11.92
N GLY A 54 4.89 -20.73 11.40
CA GLY A 54 3.77 -21.61 11.72
C GLY A 54 2.96 -21.20 12.96
N SER A 55 3.33 -20.11 13.64
CA SER A 55 2.57 -19.58 14.79
C SER A 55 1.37 -18.72 14.36
N GLU A 56 0.55 -18.29 15.33
CA GLU A 56 -0.58 -17.37 15.08
C GLU A 56 -0.10 -15.93 14.80
N TYR A 57 1.17 -15.63 15.06
CA TYR A 57 1.75 -14.30 14.90
C TYR A 57 2.72 -14.30 13.72
N ALA A 58 2.80 -13.18 13.01
CA ALA A 58 3.81 -13.03 11.97
C ALA A 58 5.20 -12.96 12.64
N TYR A 59 6.11 -13.85 12.23
CA TYR A 59 7.51 -13.81 12.70
C TYR A 59 8.17 -12.50 12.25
N ARG A 60 7.89 -12.07 11.01
CA ARG A 60 8.32 -10.77 10.50
C ARG A 60 7.30 -10.21 9.52
N VAL A 61 7.11 -8.89 9.58
CA VAL A 61 6.41 -8.13 8.54
C VAL A 61 7.29 -6.96 8.15
N ARG A 62 7.58 -6.82 6.86
CA ARG A 62 8.20 -5.62 6.30
C ARG A 62 7.26 -5.04 5.25
N ILE A 63 6.93 -3.77 5.43
CA ILE A 63 6.05 -3.03 4.55
C ILE A 63 6.91 -2.13 3.67
N ARG A 64 6.66 -2.17 2.36
CA ARG A 64 7.20 -1.22 1.39
C ARG A 64 6.05 -0.34 0.94
N THR A 65 6.19 0.97 1.13
CA THR A 65 5.17 1.95 0.75
C THR A 65 5.63 2.80 -0.42
N GLY A 66 4.66 3.32 -1.16
CA GLY A 66 4.90 4.26 -2.24
C GLY A 66 5.51 5.57 -1.73
N SER A 67 5.00 6.09 -0.61
CA SER A 67 5.49 7.34 -0.01
C SER A 67 6.98 7.30 0.38
N PHE A 68 7.47 6.18 0.92
CA PHE A 68 8.89 6.04 1.26
C PHE A 68 9.78 6.15 0.02
N THR A 69 9.35 5.55 -1.09
CA THR A 69 10.07 5.62 -2.37
C THR A 69 10.00 7.03 -2.96
N ALA A 70 8.83 7.67 -2.94
CA ALA A 70 8.62 9.02 -3.45
C ALA A 70 9.44 10.06 -2.67
N MET A 71 9.54 9.93 -1.34
CA MET A 71 10.33 10.83 -0.49
C MET A 71 11.81 10.87 -0.90
N SER A 72 12.36 9.73 -1.35
CA SER A 72 13.76 9.63 -1.78
C SER A 72 14.06 10.48 -3.03
N LEU A 73 13.03 10.93 -3.76
CA LEU A 73 13.20 11.77 -4.94
C LEU A 73 13.29 13.27 -4.60
N ILE A 74 12.86 13.68 -3.41
CA ILE A 74 12.69 15.10 -3.05
C ILE A 74 14.01 15.85 -3.19
N ASP A 75 15.13 15.34 -2.64
CA ASP A 75 16.45 16.00 -2.73
C ASP A 75 16.88 16.27 -4.17
N LYS A 76 16.59 15.33 -5.07
CA LYS A 76 16.98 15.45 -6.48
C LYS A 76 16.10 16.45 -7.22
N ILE A 77 14.79 16.42 -6.97
CA ILE A 77 13.82 17.25 -7.69
C ILE A 77 13.77 18.68 -7.14
N SER A 78 14.10 18.90 -5.87
CA SER A 78 14.05 20.23 -5.25
C SER A 78 15.21 21.15 -5.64
N ARG A 79 16.22 20.66 -6.38
CA ARG A 79 17.41 21.46 -6.72
C ARG A 79 17.05 22.59 -7.68
N GLY A 80 17.38 23.82 -7.28
CA GLY A 80 17.08 25.03 -8.06
C GLY A 80 15.68 25.58 -7.83
N LEU A 81 14.85 24.93 -7.00
CA LEU A 81 13.59 25.48 -6.53
C LEU A 81 13.79 26.45 -5.37
N MET A 82 12.82 27.33 -5.14
CA MET A 82 12.77 28.14 -3.94
C MET A 82 12.25 27.31 -2.76
N VAL A 83 12.56 27.73 -1.53
CA VAL A 83 12.03 27.08 -0.31
C VAL A 83 10.50 27.06 -0.30
N ALA A 84 9.86 28.11 -0.85
CA ALA A 84 8.40 28.19 -0.98
C ALA A 84 7.82 27.09 -1.88
N ASP A 85 8.55 26.66 -2.92
CA ASP A 85 8.11 25.63 -3.87
C ASP A 85 8.15 24.22 -3.26
N LEU A 86 8.89 24.03 -2.16
CA LEU A 86 9.07 22.74 -1.52
C LEU A 86 7.72 22.17 -1.04
N ILE A 87 6.80 23.03 -0.59
CA ILE A 87 5.46 22.62 -0.16
C ILE A 87 4.68 22.04 -1.33
N ALA A 88 4.71 22.71 -2.48
CA ALA A 88 4.03 22.24 -3.69
C ALA A 88 4.65 20.93 -4.20
N LEU A 89 5.98 20.82 -4.18
CA LEU A 89 6.69 19.60 -4.54
C LEU A 89 6.28 18.41 -3.66
N ILE A 90 6.36 18.55 -2.34
CA ILE A 90 6.00 17.47 -1.41
C ILE A 90 4.53 17.06 -1.58
N ALA A 91 3.62 18.04 -1.69
CA ALA A 91 2.20 17.77 -1.88
C ALA A 91 1.91 17.05 -3.21
N SER A 92 2.63 17.39 -4.28
CA SER A 92 2.46 16.75 -5.60
C SER A 92 2.86 15.27 -5.62
N LEU A 93 3.72 14.85 -4.69
CA LEU A 93 4.13 13.45 -4.54
C LEU A 93 3.20 12.65 -3.61
N ASP A 94 2.20 13.30 -2.97
CA ASP A 94 1.26 12.70 -2.02
C ASP A 94 1.95 11.84 -0.94
N VAL A 95 3.00 12.42 -0.33
CA VAL A 95 3.79 11.74 0.70
C VAL A 95 3.04 11.77 2.03
N ASP A 96 2.83 10.59 2.63
CA ASP A 96 2.19 10.44 3.93
C ASP A 96 3.22 9.99 4.98
N ALA A 97 3.38 10.76 6.05
CA ALA A 97 4.42 10.50 7.06
C ALA A 97 4.25 9.15 7.79
N PRO A 98 3.04 8.73 8.22
CA PRO A 98 2.80 7.40 8.78
C PRO A 98 3.13 6.21 7.85
N GLU A 99 3.14 6.42 6.52
CA GLU A 99 3.60 5.38 5.57
C GLU A 99 5.12 5.23 5.53
N ILE A 100 5.87 6.26 5.93
CA ILE A 100 7.34 6.30 5.87
C ILE A 100 7.97 5.73 7.15
N ASP A 101 7.33 5.92 8.30
CA ASP A 101 7.85 5.59 9.64
C ASP A 101 7.78 4.09 10.02
N ARG A 102 7.80 3.18 9.02
CA ARG A 102 7.50 1.73 9.20
C ARG A 102 8.71 0.79 9.20
#